data_AF-A0A453JFS6-F1
#
_entry.id   AF-A0A453JFS6-F1
#
_cell.length_a   1.000
_cell.length_b   1.000
_cell.length_c   1.000
_cell.angle_alpha   90.00
_cell.angle_beta   90.00
_cell.angle_gamma   90.00
#
_symmetry.space_group_name_H-M   'P 1'
#
loop_
_entity.id
_entity.type
_entity.pdbx_description
1 polymer ?
#
loop_
_entity_poly.entity_id
_entity_poly.type
_entity_poly.pdbx_seq_one_letter_code
_entity_poly.pdbx_strand_id
1 'polypeptide(L)'
;ASFFITYVLTSGWASLSSELMQLFGLIYNFIRKYVLRMKEDTEFVPSFPYHTEVPKVLLFGLLGFTCSVLAPLILPFLLVYFFLGYVVYRNQLLNVYRTRYDTGGLYWPIIHNTVIFSLVLTQIICLGVFGLKVSPVAAGFTIPLIIFTLLFNQYCRTRLLPLFSTFP
;
A
#
# COMPACT_ATOMS: atom_id res chain seq x y z
N ALA A 1 -18.85 2.00 -8.30
CA ALA A 1 -17.57 1.97 -9.05
C ALA A 1 -17.01 3.38 -9.26
N SER A 2 -17.77 4.32 -9.82
CA SER A 2 -17.30 5.68 -10.12
C SER A 2 -16.72 6.42 -8.91
N PHE A 3 -17.37 6.35 -7.74
CA PHE A 3 -16.84 6.95 -6.49
C PHE A 3 -15.44 6.44 -6.13
N PHE A 4 -15.19 5.13 -6.22
CA PHE A 4 -13.88 4.55 -5.89
C PHE A 4 -12.82 4.92 -6.93
N ILE A 5 -13.18 5.01 -8.21
CA ILE A 5 -12.27 5.48 -9.26
C ILE A 5 -11.90 6.94 -9.00
N THR A 6 -12.88 7.83 -8.75
CA THR A 6 -12.61 9.23 -8.43
C THR A 6 -11.83 9.38 -7.12
N TYR A 7 -12.11 8.56 -6.12
CA TYR A 7 -11.34 8.56 -4.87
C TYR A 7 -9.89 8.16 -5.11
N VAL A 8 -9.63 7.07 -5.82
CA VAL A 8 -8.27 6.62 -6.14
C VAL A 8 -7.54 7.65 -7.01
N LEU A 9 -8.22 8.21 -8.00
CA LEU A 9 -7.65 9.22 -8.89
C LEU A 9 -7.33 10.50 -8.12
N THR A 10 -8.30 11.08 -7.42
CA THR A 10 -8.12 12.35 -6.71
C THR A 10 -7.17 12.21 -5.51
N SER A 11 -7.40 11.23 -4.62
CA SER A 11 -6.57 11.09 -3.42
C SER A 11 -5.19 10.52 -3.71
N GLY A 12 -5.08 9.56 -4.64
CA GLY A 12 -3.81 8.95 -5.02
C GLY A 12 -2.94 9.90 -5.86
N TRP A 13 -3.51 10.63 -6.81
CA TRP A 13 -2.71 11.57 -7.60
C TRP A 13 -2.32 12.81 -6.79
N ALA A 14 -3.23 13.30 -5.92
CA ALA A 14 -2.91 14.39 -5.03
C ALA A 14 -1.86 13.99 -3.98
N SER A 15 -1.92 12.77 -3.44
CA SER A 15 -0.91 12.28 -2.48
C SER A 15 0.45 12.12 -3.14
N LEU A 16 0.52 11.49 -4.32
CA LEU A 16 1.77 11.37 -5.07
C LEU A 16 2.35 12.73 -5.42
N SER A 17 1.53 13.67 -5.90
CA SER A 17 1.99 15.01 -6.24
C SER A 17 2.50 15.76 -5.02
N SER A 18 1.83 15.64 -3.87
CA SER A 18 2.25 16.25 -2.60
C SER A 18 3.57 15.67 -2.07
N GLU A 19 3.74 14.36 -2.18
CA GLU A 19 5.00 13.67 -1.86
C GLU A 19 6.13 14.10 -2.79
N LEU A 20 5.89 14.14 -4.10
CA LEU A 20 6.87 14.58 -5.10
C LEU A 20 7.35 16.01 -4.85
N MET A 21 6.43 16.90 -4.49
CA MET A 21 6.74 18.29 -4.15
C MET A 21 7.40 18.42 -2.78
N GLN A 22 7.52 17.34 -1.99
CA GLN A 22 7.97 17.36 -0.59
C GLN A 22 7.38 18.53 0.17
N LEU A 23 6.06 18.70 0.03
CA LEU A 23 5.33 19.90 0.46
C LEU A 23 5.63 20.24 1.93
N PHE A 24 5.74 19.22 2.77
CA PHE A 24 6.06 19.36 4.18
C PHE A 24 7.51 19.84 4.43
N GLY A 25 8.49 19.28 3.73
CA GLY A 25 9.91 19.67 3.88
C GLY A 25 10.17 21.09 3.37
N LEU A 26 9.54 21.46 2.25
CA LEU A 26 9.64 22.80 1.67
C LEU A 26 8.94 23.86 2.53
N ILE A 27 7.72 23.61 3.01
CA ILE A 27 7.02 24.53 3.92
C ILE A 27 7.80 24.68 5.22
N TYR A 28 8.28 23.58 5.81
CA TYR A 28 9.06 23.63 7.04
C TYR A 28 10.36 24.43 6.87
N ASN A 29 11.09 24.21 5.77
CA ASN A 29 12.29 24.97 5.46
C ASN A 29 11.97 26.45 5.20
N PHE A 30 10.87 26.75 4.50
CA PHE A 30 10.43 28.12 4.25
C PHE A 30 10.07 28.85 5.53
N ILE A 31 9.33 28.21 6.45
CA ILE A 31 9.01 28.77 7.77
C ILE A 31 10.29 28.94 8.59
N ARG A 32 11.20 27.96 8.62
CA ARG A 32 12.45 28.05 9.38
C ARG A 32 13.35 29.18 8.89
N LYS A 33 13.44 29.36 7.56
CA LYS A 33 14.26 30.38 6.93
C LYS A 33 13.65 31.78 7.03
N TYR A 34 12.35 31.90 6.79
CA TYR A 34 11.67 33.21 6.65
C TYR A 34 11.05 33.71 7.95
N VAL A 35 10.51 32.82 8.78
CA VAL A 35 9.87 33.17 10.08
C VAL A 35 10.87 33.08 11.22
N LEU A 36 11.61 31.96 11.33
CA LEU A 36 12.50 31.71 12.47
C LEU A 36 13.92 32.30 12.29
N ARG A 37 14.29 32.75 11.07
CA ARG A 37 15.58 33.39 10.75
C ARG A 37 16.81 32.67 11.32
N MET A 38 16.71 31.35 11.54
CA MET A 38 17.81 30.57 12.10
C MET A 38 18.86 30.34 11.01
N LYS A 39 20.13 30.63 11.34
CA LYS A 39 21.29 30.26 10.51
C LYS A 39 21.30 28.73 10.43
N GLU A 40 21.58 28.19 9.24
CA GLU A 40 21.42 26.78 8.88
C GLU A 40 22.25 25.84 9.77
N ASP A 41 21.76 25.55 10.97
CA ASP A 41 22.26 24.46 11.78
C ASP A 41 21.60 23.18 11.24
N THR A 42 22.39 22.54 10.39
CA THR A 42 22.40 21.12 10.02
C THR A 42 21.88 20.25 11.15
N GLU A 43 20.80 19.48 10.93
CA GLU A 43 20.53 18.17 11.57
C GLU A 43 19.08 17.66 11.44
N PHE A 44 18.12 18.47 10.97
CA PHE A 44 16.77 17.97 10.70
C PHE A 44 16.72 17.22 9.37
N VAL A 45 17.27 16.01 9.35
CA VAL A 45 17.09 15.09 8.23
C VAL A 45 15.73 14.41 8.40
N PRO A 46 14.78 14.61 7.46
CA PRO A 46 13.48 13.97 7.51
C PRO A 46 13.66 12.46 7.42
N SER A 47 12.97 11.75 8.31
CA SER A 47 12.84 10.29 8.21
C SER A 47 11.62 9.96 7.36
N PHE A 48 11.66 8.82 6.67
CA PHE A 48 10.51 8.33 5.92
C PHE A 48 9.35 8.01 6.89
N PRO A 49 8.14 8.56 6.69
CA PRO A 49 7.00 8.33 7.57
C PRO A 49 6.32 6.99 7.27
N TYR A 50 6.93 5.90 7.74
CA TYR A 50 6.41 4.53 7.55
C TYR A 50 4.96 4.35 8.04
N HIS A 51 4.56 5.09 9.08
CA HIS A 51 3.23 4.99 9.69
C HIS A 51 2.11 5.56 8.82
N THR A 52 2.39 6.48 7.89
CA THR A 52 1.37 7.01 6.97
C THR A 52 1.44 6.32 5.62
N GLU A 53 2.63 6.17 5.05
CA GLU A 53 2.74 5.71 3.65
C GLU A 53 2.49 4.21 3.51
N VAL A 54 2.93 3.39 4.46
CA VAL A 54 2.69 1.93 4.39
C VAL A 54 1.19 1.61 4.45
N PRO A 55 0.40 2.11 5.42
CA PRO A 55 -1.04 1.86 5.44
C PRO A 55 -1.78 2.42 4.22
N LYS A 56 -1.38 3.58 3.68
CA LYS A 56 -1.97 4.13 2.45
C LYS A 56 -1.78 3.20 1.26
N VAL A 57 -0.55 2.73 1.03
CA VAL A 57 -0.24 1.80 -0.07
C VAL A 57 -1.01 0.48 0.10
N LEU A 58 -1.09 -0.04 1.33
CA LEU A 58 -1.88 -1.23 1.64
C LEU A 58 -3.37 -1.03 1.37
N LEU A 59 -3.93 0.14 1.68
CA LEU A 59 -5.32 0.48 1.39
C LEU A 59 -5.59 0.55 -0.11
N PHE A 60 -4.69 1.17 -0.89
CA PHE A 60 -4.82 1.17 -2.35
C PHE A 60 -4.71 -0.25 -2.93
N GLY A 61 -3.85 -1.10 -2.38
CA GLY A 61 -3.81 -2.52 -2.72
C GLY A 61 -5.12 -3.24 -2.44
N LEU A 62 -5.69 -3.07 -1.24
CA LEU A 62 -6.98 -3.63 -0.84
C LEU A 62 -8.11 -3.20 -1.78
N LEU A 63 -8.18 -1.90 -2.11
CA LEU A 63 -9.15 -1.37 -3.06
C LEU A 63 -8.92 -1.93 -4.46
N GLY A 64 -7.67 -2.10 -4.89
CA GLY A 64 -7.32 -2.69 -6.18
C GLY A 64 -7.82 -4.12 -6.32
N PHE A 65 -7.56 -4.97 -5.32
CA PHE A 65 -8.04 -6.35 -5.33
C PHE A 65 -9.57 -6.44 -5.29
N THR A 66 -10.21 -5.72 -4.37
CA THR A 66 -11.68 -5.80 -4.21
C THR A 66 -12.44 -5.20 -5.38
N CYS A 67 -11.97 -4.07 -5.92
CA CYS A 67 -12.63 -3.39 -7.04
C CYS A 67 -12.27 -4.00 -8.40
N SER A 68 -11.21 -4.79 -8.54
CA SER A 68 -10.86 -5.52 -9.77
C SER A 68 -12.03 -6.40 -10.27
N VAL A 69 -12.71 -7.09 -9.36
CA VAL A 69 -13.86 -7.95 -9.66
C VAL A 69 -15.09 -7.16 -10.05
N LEU A 70 -15.29 -6.00 -9.43
CA LEU A 70 -16.47 -5.16 -9.66
C LEU A 70 -16.35 -4.31 -10.92
N ALA A 71 -15.17 -3.75 -11.17
CA ALA A 71 -14.90 -2.82 -12.25
C ALA A 71 -13.43 -2.93 -12.67
N PRO A 72 -13.09 -3.74 -13.69
CA PRO A 72 -11.70 -3.97 -14.09
C PRO A 72 -11.00 -2.72 -14.62
N LEU A 73 -11.77 -1.69 -15.01
CA LEU A 73 -11.24 -0.42 -15.48
C LEU A 73 -10.40 0.34 -14.44
N ILE A 74 -10.52 0.02 -13.14
CA ILE A 74 -9.72 0.68 -12.07
C ILE A 74 -8.25 0.22 -12.05
N LEU A 75 -7.97 -1.01 -12.52
CA LEU A 75 -6.63 -1.61 -12.53
C LEU A 75 -5.58 -0.76 -13.27
N PRO A 76 -5.81 -0.31 -14.53
CA PRO A 76 -4.80 0.48 -15.24
C PRO A 76 -4.48 1.80 -14.51
N PHE A 77 -5.48 2.47 -13.92
CA PHE A 77 -5.26 3.69 -13.15
C PHE A 77 -4.42 3.44 -11.89
N LEU A 78 -4.68 2.34 -11.18
CA LEU A 78 -3.88 1.92 -10.02
C LEU A 78 -2.46 1.52 -10.43
N LEU A 79 -2.28 0.84 -11.56
CA LEU A 79 -0.96 0.45 -12.06
C LEU A 79 -0.11 1.69 -12.33
N VAL A 80 -0.67 2.71 -12.99
CA VAL A 80 0.01 4.00 -13.21
C VAL A 80 0.37 4.67 -11.87
N TYR A 81 -0.53 4.63 -10.87
CA TYR A 81 -0.25 5.12 -9.53
C TYR A 81 0.94 4.38 -8.88
N PHE A 82 0.97 3.05 -8.91
CA PHE A 82 2.08 2.27 -8.34
C PHE A 82 3.39 2.51 -9.09
N PHE A 83 3.34 2.66 -10.41
CA PHE A 83 4.52 2.95 -11.23
C PHE A 83 5.12 4.31 -10.91
N LEU A 84 4.29 5.37 -10.87
CA LEU A 84 4.72 6.70 -10.49
C LEU A 84 5.23 6.72 -9.04
N GLY A 85 4.50 6.09 -8.12
CA GLY A 85 4.92 5.94 -6.73
C GLY A 85 6.29 5.27 -6.60
N TYR A 86 6.55 4.21 -7.36
CA TYR A 86 7.87 3.55 -7.37
C TYR A 86 8.98 4.51 -7.78
N VAL A 87 8.82 5.27 -8.86
CA VAL A 87 9.83 6.23 -9.33
C VAL A 87 10.06 7.34 -8.30
N VAL A 88 8.99 7.89 -7.74
CA VAL A 88 9.04 8.99 -6.77
C VAL A 88 9.69 8.56 -5.47
N TYR A 89 9.18 7.49 -4.85
CA TYR A 89 9.72 7.00 -3.57
C TYR A 89 11.17 6.52 -3.72
N ARG A 90 11.54 5.90 -4.85
CA ARG A 90 12.93 5.54 -5.11
C ARG A 90 13.84 6.77 -5.15
N ASN A 91 13.43 7.82 -5.83
CA ASN A 91 14.20 9.06 -5.88
C ASN A 91 14.31 9.72 -4.50
N GLN A 92 13.21 9.80 -3.74
CA GLN A 92 13.22 10.40 -2.41
C GLN A 92 14.06 9.60 -1.39
N LEU A 93 14.01 8.26 -1.45
CA LEU A 93 14.81 7.38 -0.57
C LEU A 93 16.32 7.48 -0.85
N LEU A 94 16.71 7.76 -2.10
CA LEU A 94 18.13 7.92 -2.46
C LEU A 94 18.66 9.32 -2.13
N ASN A 95 17.86 10.36 -2.40
CA ASN A 95 18.37 11.75 -2.40
C ASN A 95 17.97 12.57 -1.18
N VAL A 96 16.91 12.22 -0.44
CA VAL A 96 16.37 13.09 0.61
C VAL A 96 16.26 12.41 1.97
N TYR A 97 15.69 11.21 2.04
CA TYR A 97 15.49 10.55 3.32
C TYR A 97 16.80 9.90 3.81
N ARG A 98 17.14 10.11 5.08
CA ARG A 98 18.06 9.20 5.78
C ARG A 98 17.26 8.29 6.71
N THR A 99 17.59 7.01 6.65
CA THR A 99 17.04 5.98 7.54
C THR A 99 17.49 6.25 8.98
N ARG A 100 16.58 6.71 9.84
CA ARG A 100 16.81 6.85 11.29
C ARG A 100 16.84 5.49 12.01
N TYR A 101 16.04 4.55 11.52
CA TYR A 101 15.85 3.23 12.08
C TYR A 101 15.86 2.19 10.96
N ASP A 102 16.67 1.14 11.11
CA ASP A 102 16.57 -0.03 10.26
C ASP A 102 15.58 -1.01 10.90
N THR A 103 14.49 -1.31 10.19
CA THR A 103 13.46 -2.24 10.68
C THR A 103 13.75 -3.69 10.30
N GLY A 104 14.84 -3.98 9.59
CA GLY A 104 15.24 -5.35 9.27
C GLY A 104 14.20 -6.18 8.52
N GLY A 105 13.26 -5.53 7.81
CA GLY A 105 12.19 -6.20 7.08
C GLY A 105 10.97 -6.63 7.92
N LEU A 106 10.85 -6.20 9.18
CA LEU A 106 9.72 -6.54 10.06
C LEU A 106 8.34 -6.08 9.54
N TYR A 107 8.29 -5.14 8.59
CA TYR A 107 7.05 -4.75 7.92
C TYR A 107 6.55 -5.77 6.89
N TRP A 108 7.40 -6.69 6.43
CA TRP A 108 7.04 -7.66 5.40
C TRP A 108 5.92 -8.62 5.82
N PRO A 109 5.94 -9.23 7.03
CA PRO A 109 4.81 -10.04 7.51
C PRO A 109 3.50 -9.25 7.60
N ILE A 110 3.55 -7.95 7.94
CA ILE A 110 2.37 -7.09 8.01
C ILE A 110 1.77 -6.93 6.61
N ILE A 111 2.60 -6.56 5.64
CA ILE A 111 2.18 -6.39 4.24
C ILE A 111 1.61 -7.71 3.70
N HIS A 112 2.29 -8.83 3.93
CA HIS A 112 1.82 -10.15 3.49
C HIS A 112 0.44 -10.49 4.05
N ASN A 113 0.23 -10.32 5.35
CA ASN A 113 -1.07 -10.57 5.98
C ASN A 113 -2.18 -9.70 5.39
N THR A 114 -1.90 -8.42 5.12
CA THR A 114 -2.89 -7.51 4.51
C THR A 114 -3.21 -7.91 3.07
N VAL A 115 -2.22 -8.35 2.28
CA VAL A 115 -2.45 -8.86 0.92
C VAL A 115 -3.30 -10.13 0.95
N ILE A 116 -2.98 -11.10 1.81
CA ILE A 116 -3.82 -12.30 1.97
C ILE A 116 -5.25 -11.93 2.38
N PHE A 117 -5.40 -11.02 3.35
CA PHE A 117 -6.72 -10.54 3.76
C PHE A 117 -7.49 -9.91 2.59
N SER A 118 -6.83 -9.09 1.77
CA SER A 118 -7.46 -8.48 0.59
C SER A 118 -7.88 -9.51 -0.47
N LEU A 119 -7.12 -10.59 -0.64
CA LEU A 119 -7.46 -11.70 -1.54
C LEU A 119 -8.68 -12.47 -1.03
N VAL A 120 -8.71 -12.83 0.25
CA VAL A 120 -9.85 -13.52 0.88
C VAL A 120 -11.10 -12.66 0.79
N LEU A 121 -11.00 -11.36 1.09
CA LEU A 121 -12.11 -10.43 0.95
C LEU A 121 -12.63 -10.37 -0.49
N THR A 122 -11.73 -10.34 -1.47
CA THR A 122 -12.09 -10.35 -2.89
C THR A 122 -12.83 -11.62 -3.29
N GLN A 123 -12.42 -12.78 -2.77
CA GLN A 123 -13.08 -14.06 -3.02
C GLN A 123 -14.47 -14.14 -2.37
N ILE A 124 -14.64 -13.59 -1.16
CA ILE A 124 -15.96 -13.46 -0.50
C ILE A 124 -16.89 -12.58 -1.35
N ILE A 125 -16.38 -11.45 -1.86
CA ILE A 125 -17.14 -10.57 -2.76
C ILE A 125 -17.49 -11.31 -4.06
N CYS A 126 -16.56 -12.06 -4.65
CA CYS A 126 -16.82 -12.90 -5.83
C CYS A 126 -17.96 -13.89 -5.58
N LEU A 127 -17.93 -14.60 -4.45
CA LEU A 127 -18.97 -15.55 -4.06
C LEU A 127 -20.33 -14.84 -3.97
N GLY A 128 -20.39 -13.65 -3.35
CA GLY A 128 -21.60 -12.83 -3.31
C GLY A 128 -22.12 -12.44 -4.70
N VAL A 129 -21.24 -11.96 -5.58
CA VAL A 129 -21.62 -11.54 -6.95
C VAL A 129 -22.09 -12.73 -7.79
N PHE A 130 -21.44 -13.89 -7.70
CA PHE A 130 -21.85 -15.09 -8.43
C PHE A 130 -23.13 -15.73 -7.86
N GLY A 131 -23.34 -15.64 -6.55
CA GLY A 131 -24.58 -16.05 -5.89
C GLY A 131 -25.78 -15.23 -6.40
N LEU A 132 -25.60 -13.91 -6.54
CA LEU A 132 -26.65 -13.03 -7.10
C LEU A 132 -26.92 -13.29 -8.59
N LYS A 133 -25.93 -13.74 -9.36
CA LYS A 133 -26.07 -14.06 -10.80
C LYS A 133 -26.62 -15.47 -11.08
N VAL A 134 -27.06 -16.22 -10.06
CA VAL A 134 -27.62 -17.59 -10.19
C VAL A 134 -26.70 -18.51 -11.02
N SER A 135 -25.38 -18.39 -10.84
CA SER A 135 -24.39 -19.29 -11.46
C SER A 135 -23.78 -20.20 -10.39
N PRO A 136 -24.44 -21.32 -10.05
CA PRO A 136 -24.03 -22.18 -8.93
C PRO A 136 -22.66 -22.84 -9.16
N VAL A 137 -22.30 -23.08 -10.43
CA VAL A 137 -21.03 -23.70 -10.80
C VAL A 137 -19.85 -22.78 -10.45
N ALA A 138 -19.93 -21.49 -10.78
CA ALA A 138 -18.87 -20.52 -10.47
C ALA A 138 -18.73 -20.25 -8.96
N ALA A 139 -19.85 -20.20 -8.24
CA ALA A 139 -19.83 -20.07 -6.79
C ALA A 139 -19.18 -21.29 -6.11
N GLY A 140 -19.46 -22.49 -6.61
CA GLY A 140 -18.85 -23.74 -6.13
C GLY A 140 -17.33 -23.74 -6.24
N PHE A 141 -16.75 -23.27 -7.35
CA PHE A 141 -15.29 -23.18 -7.53
C PHE A 141 -14.61 -22.10 -6.67
N THR A 142 -15.36 -21.11 -6.18
CA THR A 142 -14.81 -20.05 -5.34
C THR A 142 -14.49 -20.55 -3.93
N ILE A 143 -15.21 -21.57 -3.42
CA ILE A 143 -15.03 -22.14 -2.08
C ILE A 143 -13.67 -22.85 -1.93
N PRO A 144 -13.27 -23.78 -2.83
CA PRO A 144 -11.92 -24.34 -2.80
C PRO A 144 -10.82 -23.27 -2.86
N LEU A 145 -11.04 -22.21 -3.64
CA LEU A 145 -10.06 -21.13 -3.81
C LEU A 145 -9.78 -20.40 -2.48
N ILE A 146 -10.81 -20.15 -1.68
CA ILE A 146 -10.67 -19.58 -0.33
C ILE A 146 -9.84 -20.51 0.56
N ILE A 147 -10.16 -21.79 0.57
CA ILE A 147 -9.44 -22.80 1.37
C ILE A 147 -7.96 -22.84 0.99
N PHE A 148 -7.64 -22.88 -0.31
CA PHE A 148 -6.27 -22.86 -0.79
C PHE A 148 -5.50 -21.60 -0.36
N THR A 149 -6.13 -20.42 -0.41
CA THR A 149 -5.46 -19.19 0.05
C THR A 149 -5.17 -19.18 1.56
N LEU A 150 -6.07 -19.73 2.38
CA LEU A 150 -5.84 -19.84 3.82
C LEU A 150 -4.74 -20.85 4.14
N LEU A 151 -4.74 -22.01 3.47
CA LEU A 151 -3.68 -23.01 3.61
C LEU A 151 -2.32 -22.45 3.20
N PHE A 152 -2.26 -21.70 2.09
CA PHE A 152 -1.05 -21.02 1.65
C PHE A 152 -0.54 -20.03 2.68
N ASN A 153 -1.43 -19.19 3.24
CA ASN A 153 -1.05 -18.25 4.31
C ASN A 153 -0.52 -18.98 5.55
N GLN A 154 -1.15 -20.09 5.95
CA GLN A 154 -0.68 -20.88 7.08
C GLN A 154 0.69 -21.48 6.81
N TYR A 155 0.92 -22.02 5.62
CA TYR A 155 2.23 -22.53 5.19
C TYR A 155 3.31 -21.43 5.21
N CYS A 156 3.02 -20.27 4.61
CA CYS A 156 3.93 -19.13 4.61
C CYS A 156 4.24 -18.64 6.02
N ARG A 157 3.24 -18.55 6.90
CA ARG A 157 3.45 -18.17 8.31
C ARG A 157 4.33 -19.17 9.03
N THR A 158 4.06 -20.47 8.93
CA THR A 158 4.87 -21.48 9.63
C THR A 158 6.31 -21.53 9.13
N ARG A 159 6.53 -21.32 7.82
CA ARG A 159 7.87 -21.44 7.22
C ARG A 159 8.69 -20.16 7.22
N LEU A 160 8.07 -19.02 6.90
CA LEU A 160 8.78 -17.75 6.64
C LEU A 160 8.74 -16.79 7.83
N LEU A 161 7.70 -16.83 8.67
CA LEU A 161 7.64 -15.96 9.86
C LEU A 161 8.83 -16.15 10.83
N PRO A 162 9.33 -17.37 11.08
CA PRO A 162 10.50 -17.57 11.95
C PRO A 162 11.75 -16.84 11.45
N LEU A 163 11.90 -16.66 10.13
CA LEU A 163 13.04 -15.95 9.56
C LEU A 163 13.07 -14.46 9.95
N PHE A 164 11.92 -13.86 10.24
CA PHE A 164 11.82 -12.46 10.65
C PHE A 164 11.91 -12.27 12.17
N SER A 165 11.69 -13.32 12.95
CA SER A 165 11.78 -13.29 14.42
C SER A 165 13.15 -13.73 14.95
N THR A 166 13.92 -14.46 14.16
CA THR A 166 15.24 -14.95 14.55
C THR A 166 16.29 -14.02 13.96
N PHE A 167 16.65 -12.96 14.68
CA PHE A 167 17.94 -12.32 14.45
C PHE A 167 19.03 -13.31 14.93
N PRO A 168 20.04 -13.67 14.12
CA PRO A 168 21.23 -14.34 14.63
C PRO A 168 21.99 -13.43 15.61
#